data_AF-A0A972H4T9-F1
#
_entry.id   AF-A0A972H4T9-F1
#
_cell.length_a   1.000
_cell.length_b   1.000
_cell.length_c   1.000
_cell.angle_alpha   90.00
_cell.angle_beta   90.00
_cell.angle_gamma   90.00
#
_symmetry.space_group_name_H-M   'P 1'
#
loop_
_entity.id
_entity.type
_entity.pdbx_description
1 polymer ?
#
loop_
_entity_poly.entity_id
_entity_poly.type
_entity_poly.pdbx_seq_one_letter_code
_entity_poly.pdbx_strand_id
1 'polypeptide(L)'
;MINRGKLVTFFVVFMILSSGIIDVYAKSLSLDEAVQIALKNNPQLLMLRRSVSSSESAIRAKELSRYGEIYIQGGFKKTGEDFIVFPMYKEAFGSSSGLPLIS
;
A
#
# COMPACT_ATOMS: atom_id res chain seq x y z
N MET A 1 55.28 13.35 8.66
CA MET A 1 55.10 14.71 9.21
C MET A 1 54.28 15.54 8.23
N ILE A 2 53.01 15.80 8.54
CA ILE A 2 52.15 16.64 7.68
C ILE A 2 52.52 18.10 7.93
N ASN A 3 52.90 18.82 6.87
CA ASN A 3 53.23 20.24 6.96
C ASN A 3 51.97 21.04 7.31
N ARG A 4 51.95 21.61 8.52
CA ARG A 4 50.84 22.40 9.06
C ARG A 4 50.40 23.53 8.11
N GLY A 5 51.34 24.12 7.38
CA GLY A 5 51.02 25.13 6.35
C GLY A 5 50.19 24.60 5.19
N LYS A 6 50.49 23.39 4.67
CA LYS A 6 49.72 22.79 3.58
C LYS A 6 48.29 22.45 4.02
N LEU A 7 48.13 21.98 5.26
CA LEU A 7 46.81 21.66 5.82
C LEU A 7 45.90 22.90 5.86
N VAL A 8 46.43 24.05 6.28
CA VAL A 8 45.66 25.31 6.35
C VAL A 8 45.27 25.77 4.95
N THR A 9 46.17 25.71 3.97
CA THR A 9 45.87 26.11 2.59
C THR A 9 44.78 25.22 1.97
N PHE A 10 44.85 23.90 2.19
CA PHE A 10 43.80 22.98 1.74
C PHE A 10 42.45 23.30 2.37
N PHE A 11 42.43 23.64 3.67
CA PHE A 11 41.20 23.98 4.38
C PHE A 11 40.55 25.27 3.86
N VAL A 12 41.37 26.28 3.56
CA VAL A 12 40.89 27.56 3.00
C VAL A 12 40.35 27.38 1.59
N VAL A 13 41.04 26.61 0.74
CA VAL A 13 40.58 26.31 -0.64
C VAL A 13 39.29 25.50 -0.62
N PHE A 14 39.18 24.50 0.27
CA PHE A 14 37.96 23.72 0.46
C PHE A 14 36.78 24.59 0.91
N MET A 15 37.03 25.55 1.80
CA MET A 15 35.99 26.46 2.27
C MET A 15 35.50 27.40 1.15
N ILE A 16 36.41 27.96 0.34
CA ILE A 16 36.04 28.80 -0.81
C ILE A 16 35.24 27.99 -1.83
N LEU A 17 35.65 26.75 -2.12
CA LEU A 17 34.91 25.84 -3.01
C LEU A 17 33.50 25.51 -2.47
N SER A 18 33.34 25.37 -1.16
CA SER A 18 32.04 25.06 -0.55
C SER A 18 31.04 26.24 -0.62
N SER A 19 31.53 27.48 -0.68
CA SER A 19 30.68 28.68 -0.69
C SER A 19 29.91 28.89 -2.00
N GLY A 20 30.33 28.24 -3.09
CA GLY A 20 29.73 28.39 -4.43
C GLY A 20 28.56 27.43 -4.74
N ILE A 21 28.07 26.64 -3.78
CA ILE A 21 27.05 25.59 -4.03
C ILE A 21 25.65 26.02 -3.57
N ILE A 22 25.52 27.15 -2.88
CA ILE A 22 24.26 27.57 -2.25
C ILE A 22 23.46 28.49 -3.20
N ASP A 23 23.23 28.04 -4.43
CA ASP A 23 22.08 28.53 -5.19
C ASP A 23 20.86 27.77 -4.68
N VAL A 24 20.25 28.31 -3.63
CA VAL A 24 18.92 27.90 -3.19
C VAL A 24 17.98 28.26 -4.34
N TYR A 25 17.66 27.25 -5.16
CA TYR A 25 16.60 27.29 -6.16
C TYR A 25 15.26 27.54 -5.45
N ALA A 26 14.99 28.79 -5.11
CA ALA A 26 13.66 29.26 -4.78
C ALA A 26 12.87 29.35 -6.08
N LYS A 27 12.55 28.19 -6.67
CA LYS A 27 11.63 28.11 -7.80
C LYS A 27 10.26 28.54 -7.26
N SER A 28 9.84 29.75 -7.61
CA SER A 28 8.52 30.26 -7.27
C SER A 28 7.49 29.32 -7.88
N LEU A 29 6.82 28.54 -7.04
CA LEU A 29 5.78 27.62 -7.44
C LEU A 29 4.63 28.44 -8.03
N SER A 30 4.21 28.13 -9.26
CA SER A 30 3.04 28.78 -9.84
C SER A 30 1.77 28.37 -9.09
N LEU A 31 0.74 29.22 -9.12
CA LEU A 31 -0.54 28.92 -8.48
C LEU A 31 -1.14 27.60 -8.98
N ASP A 32 -1.02 27.34 -10.29
CA ASP A 32 -1.52 26.11 -10.90
C ASP A 32 -0.77 24.87 -10.41
N GLU A 33 0.55 24.94 -10.29
CA GLU A 33 1.34 23.85 -9.71
C GLU A 33 0.99 23.61 -8.25
N ALA A 34 0.77 24.67 -7.46
CA ALA A 34 0.34 24.57 -6.08
C ALA A 34 -1.03 23.88 -5.94
N VAL A 35 -1.98 24.25 -6.80
CA VAL A 35 -3.31 23.63 -6.85
C VAL A 35 -3.21 22.15 -7.25
N GLN A 36 -2.39 21.81 -8.25
CA GLN A 36 -2.20 20.41 -8.67
C GLN A 36 -1.57 19.57 -7.56
N ILE A 37 -0.57 20.10 -6.86
CA ILE A 37 0.06 19.43 -5.71
C ILE A 37 -0.96 19.22 -4.59
N ALA A 38 -1.78 20.24 -4.31
CA ALA A 38 -2.83 20.15 -3.31
C ALA A 38 -3.87 19.08 -3.68
N LEU A 39 -4.36 19.06 -4.93
CA LEU A 39 -5.32 18.06 -5.39
C LEU A 39 -4.76 16.63 -5.35
N LYS A 40 -3.47 16.46 -5.68
CA LYS A 40 -2.81 15.15 -5.67
C LYS A 40 -2.59 14.62 -4.26
N ASN A 41 -2.26 15.51 -3.32
CA ASN A 41 -1.90 15.14 -1.95
C ASN A 41 -3.03 15.36 -0.93
N ASN A 42 -4.22 15.78 -1.34
CA ASN A 42 -5.32 16.03 -0.42
C ASN A 42 -5.78 14.71 0.23
N PRO A 43 -5.64 14.55 1.56
CA PRO A 43 -5.99 13.32 2.26
C PRO A 43 -7.49 13.00 2.17
N GLN A 44 -8.36 14.01 2.13
CA GLN A 44 -9.80 13.82 2.01
C GLN A 44 -10.17 13.22 0.65
N LEU A 45 -9.54 13.71 -0.44
CA LEU A 45 -9.74 13.14 -1.77
C LEU A 45 -9.22 11.70 -1.85
N LEU A 46 -8.12 11.40 -1.17
CA LEU A 46 -7.58 10.05 -1.11
C LEU A 46 -8.52 9.09 -0.37
N MET A 47 -9.14 9.52 0.73
CA MET A 47 -10.15 8.74 1.45
C MET A 47 -11.40 8.49 0.59
N LEU A 48 -11.89 9.52 -0.09
CA LEU A 48 -13.04 9.39 -1.00
C LEU A 48 -12.75 8.43 -2.15
N ARG A 49 -11.56 8.49 -2.76
CA ARG A 49 -11.14 7.53 -3.80
C ARG A 49 -11.12 6.09 -3.30
N ARG A 50 -10.64 5.86 -2.08
CA ARG A 50 -10.69 4.53 -1.45
C ARG A 50 -12.13 4.05 -1.25
N SER A 51 -13.03 4.93 -0.84
CA SER A 51 -14.46 4.62 -0.70
C SER A 51 -15.10 4.21 -2.03
N VAL A 52 -14.79 4.93 -3.11
CA VAL A 52 -15.27 4.57 -4.47
C VAL A 52 -14.73 3.21 -4.90
N SER A 53 -13.42 2.99 -4.76
CA SER A 53 -12.79 1.71 -5.13
C SER A 53 -13.35 0.52 -4.33
N SER A 54 -13.64 0.72 -3.04
CA SER A 54 -14.31 -0.28 -2.21
C SER A 54 -15.73 -0.57 -2.70
N SER A 55 -16.48 0.45 -3.09
CA SER A 55 -17.84 0.32 -3.63
C SER A 55 -17.85 -0.43 -4.96
N GLU A 56 -16.91 -0.12 -5.85
CA GLU A 56 -16.74 -0.83 -7.12
C GLU A 56 -16.38 -2.31 -6.92
N SER A 57 -15.55 -2.62 -5.92
CA SER A 57 -15.21 -3.99 -5.57
C SER A 57 -16.42 -4.75 -5.02
N ALA A 58 -17.25 -4.08 -4.23
CA ALA A 58 -18.49 -4.65 -3.72
C ALA A 58 -19.51 -4.94 -4.84
N ILE A 59 -19.63 -4.04 -5.83
CA ILE A 59 -20.46 -4.25 -7.02
C ILE A 59 -19.96 -5.47 -7.80
N ARG A 60 -18.65 -5.54 -8.08
CA ARG A 60 -18.04 -6.69 -8.77
C ARG A 60 -18.22 -7.99 -8.01
N ALA A 61 -18.07 -7.98 -6.68
CA ALA A 61 -18.32 -9.16 -5.86
C ALA A 61 -19.77 -9.62 -5.97
N LYS A 62 -20.73 -8.69 -5.97
CA LYS A 62 -22.17 -9.00 -6.14
C LYS A 62 -22.49 -9.54 -7.53
N GLU A 63 -21.83 -9.03 -8.57
CA GLU A 63 -21.95 -9.58 -9.93
C GLU A 63 -21.37 -10.99 -10.00
N LEU A 64 -20.22 -11.24 -9.38
CA LEU A 64 -19.65 -12.58 -9.27
C LEU A 64 -20.56 -13.50 -8.47
N SER A 65 -21.18 -13.06 -7.37
CA SER A 65 -22.15 -13.88 -6.61
C SER A 65 -23.37 -14.30 -7.42
N ARG A 66 -23.69 -13.64 -8.55
CA ARG A 66 -24.74 -14.09 -9.47
C ARG A 66 -24.34 -15.36 -10.21
N TYR A 67 -23.06 -15.55 -10.46
CA TYR A 67 -22.49 -16.72 -11.12
C TYR A 67 -21.87 -17.60 -10.03
N GLY A 68 -22.50 -18.74 -9.72
CA GLY A 68 -22.05 -19.60 -8.62
C GLY A 68 -20.53 -19.85 -8.58
N GLU A 69 -19.97 -19.91 -7.38
CA GLU A 69 -18.52 -20.03 -7.19
C GLU A 69 -18.08 -21.49 -7.36
N ILE A 70 -17.08 -21.73 -8.23
CA ILE A 70 -16.46 -23.05 -8.38
C ILE A 70 -15.21 -23.09 -7.50
N TYR A 71 -15.30 -23.82 -6.39
CA TYR A 71 -14.17 -24.06 -5.50
C TYR A 71 -13.52 -25.41 -5.82
N ILE A 72 -12.28 -25.38 -6.30
CA ILE A 72 -11.46 -26.59 -6.44
C ILE A 72 -10.54 -26.66 -5.22
N GLN A 73 -10.88 -27.51 -4.25
CA GLN A 73 -10.04 -27.76 -3.08
C GLN A 73 -9.53 -29.20 -3.13
N GLY A 74 -8.20 -29.35 -3.16
CA GLY A 74 -7.51 -30.62 -3.04
C GLY A 74 -6.81 -30.69 -1.68
N GLY A 75 -7.29 -31.55 -0.78
CA GLY A 75 -6.66 -31.82 0.50
C GLY A 75 -6.03 -33.20 0.54
N PHE A 76 -4.80 -33.31 1.03
CA PHE A 76 -4.18 -34.59 1.37
C PHE A 76 -3.93 -34.63 2.87
N LYS A 77 -4.55 -35.59 3.57
CA LYS A 77 -4.27 -35.87 4.98
C LYS A 77 -3.73 -37.29 5.09
N LYS A 78 -2.45 -37.42 5.46
CA LYS A 78 -1.86 -38.70 5.81
C LYS A 78 -2.16 -39.00 7.27
N THR A 79 -3.15 -39.84 7.53
CA THR A 79 -3.33 -40.50 8.83
C THR A 79 -3.02 -41.97 8.60
N GLY A 80 -2.15 -42.54 9.45
CA GLY A 80 -1.64 -43.91 9.28
C GLY A 80 -2.78 -44.91 9.13
N GLU A 81 -2.71 -45.71 8.07
CA GLU A 81 -3.55 -46.87 7.76
C GLU A 81 -5.06 -46.60 7.63
N ASP A 82 -5.46 -45.74 6.70
CA ASP A 82 -6.45 -46.06 5.66
C ASP A 82 -6.69 -44.85 4.75
N PHE A 83 -6.75 -45.09 3.43
CA PHE A 83 -6.89 -44.03 2.44
C PHE A 83 -8.38 -43.76 2.18
N ILE A 84 -8.89 -42.62 2.67
CA ILE A 84 -10.23 -42.16 2.31
C ILE A 84 -10.14 -40.78 1.66
N VAL A 85 -10.48 -40.71 0.37
CA VAL A 85 -10.65 -39.46 -0.37
C VAL A 85 -12.12 -39.06 -0.25
N PHE A 86 -12.40 -37.98 0.48
CA PHE A 86 -13.72 -37.38 0.51
C PHE A 86 -13.74 -36.18 -0.44
N PRO A 87 -14.54 -36.20 -1.52
CA PRO A 87 -14.98 -34.95 -2.14
C PRO A 87 -15.92 -34.27 -1.15
N MET A 88 -15.44 -33.24 -0.44
CA MET A 88 -16.32 -32.40 0.38
C MET A 88 -17.05 -31.40 -0.51
N TYR A 89 -18.32 -31.65 -0.78
CA TYR A 89 -19.26 -30.63 -1.21
C TYR A 89 -19.71 -29.86 0.03
N LYS A 90 -19.13 -28.68 0.27
CA LYS A 90 -19.64 -27.78 1.29
C LYS A 90 -20.87 -27.09 0.70
N GLU A 91 -22.05 -27.55 1.10
CA GLU A 91 -23.31 -26.87 0.78
C GLU A 91 -23.20 -25.41 1.21
N ALA A 92 -23.28 -24.51 0.23
CA ALA A 92 -23.37 -23.09 0.47
C ALA A 92 -24.82 -22.76 0.88
N PHE A 93 -24.94 -21.95 1.94
CA PHE A 93 -26.15 -21.27 2.45
C PHE A 93 -27.13 -22.06 3.33
N GLY A 94 -27.04 -21.79 4.64
CA GLY A 94 -28.12 -22.07 5.58
C GLY A 94 -27.79 -21.88 7.06
N SER A 95 -27.36 -20.69 7.50
CA SER A 95 -27.58 -20.29 8.91
C SER A 95 -27.69 -18.78 9.04
N SER A 96 -28.92 -18.32 8.88
CA SER A 96 -29.46 -17.10 9.43
C SER A 96 -29.20 -16.96 10.94
N SER A 97 -28.99 -15.72 11.37
CA SER A 97 -29.42 -15.14 12.66
C SER A 97 -29.08 -15.89 13.96
N GLY A 98 -28.08 -15.38 14.70
CA GLY A 98 -27.91 -15.64 16.13
C GLY A 98 -27.17 -14.48 16.79
N LEU A 99 -27.92 -13.54 17.37
CA LEU A 99 -27.44 -12.41 18.19
C LEU A 99 -26.49 -12.89 19.30
N PRO A 100 -25.48 -12.08 19.72
CA PRO A 100 -24.77 -12.36 20.95
C PRO A 100 -25.69 -12.09 22.15
N LEU A 101 -26.07 -13.15 22.87
CA LEU A 101 -26.68 -13.03 24.19
C LEU A 101 -25.60 -12.53 25.17
N ILE A 102 -25.81 -11.30 25.63
CA ILE A 102 -25.18 -10.75 26.82
C ILE A 102 -25.86 -11.42 28.02
N SER A 103 -25.08 -12.14 28.82
CA SER A 103 -25.31 -12.35 30.26
C SER A 103 -23.98 -12.58 30.94
#